data_AF-A0A2A2REQ5-F1
#
_entry.id   AF-A0A2A2REQ5-F1
#
_cell.length_a   1.000
_cell.length_b   1.000
_cell.length_c   1.000
_cell.angle_alpha   90.00
_cell.angle_beta   90.00
_cell.angle_gamma   90.00
#
_symmetry.space_group_name_H-M   'P 1'
#
loop_
_entity.id
_entity.type
_entity.pdbx_description
1 polymer ?
#
loop_
_entity_poly.entity_id
_entity_poly.type
_entity_poly.pdbx_seq_one_letter_code
_entity_poly.pdbx_strand_id
1 'polypeptide(L)'
;MALFNPRLLLSTLAALFSVLSIVRATETPQGDAEAFPIMQRNTVTGEWAGARSKCCENGVELFAGYTAEVWGNTSGGIKTGSLYTGLLDFGVNLDFEKLSGWQGATMSTTWAWLSGRDASQDHVGNFLTISNIAGFNTLRMLDLWAQQELMDGKLSVRAGQITADSEFLISDYGSLFINGAFGWPPFAYMNLPNGGAGFPMGTPGTRLAWNPFEWFTFLSAGFQGNVFAQNINRHGFRWRLDAETGFTFMNEAQFRWGQAEESKILPGTIKIGAWFQTGECADALAETTSSGNSGYYLVLDQMLFRESSDGTLFPSICCKPTDCTTFTSDTEKKDQGIGCFARVGCTPPDRNAVDFYFDTGLTYKGLIPKRDNDTVGLAFCCAKTNSKWQRPSPDADFPANGSEMVLEATYQAELAPWMTIQPDIQYIINPGGQSSIDNALVIGCRASILF
;
A
#
# COMPACT_ATOMS: atom_id res chain seq x y z
N MET A 1 23.49 -16.73 34.95
CA MET A 1 22.35 -16.19 35.71
C MET A 1 22.43 -14.68 35.66
N ALA A 2 21.92 -14.09 34.58
CA ALA A 2 21.77 -12.66 34.36
C ALA A 2 20.78 -12.47 33.19
N LEU A 3 19.53 -12.23 33.58
CA LEU A 3 18.49 -11.41 32.93
C LEU A 3 18.32 -11.52 31.40
N PHE A 4 17.50 -12.52 31.02
CA PHE A 4 16.64 -12.45 29.84
C PHE A 4 15.63 -11.31 30.01
N ASN A 5 15.63 -10.33 29.10
CA ASN A 5 14.64 -9.27 29.05
C ASN A 5 13.69 -9.52 27.85
N PRO A 6 12.47 -10.05 28.07
CA PRO A 6 11.58 -10.49 27.00
C PRO A 6 10.88 -9.36 26.22
N ARG A 7 11.23 -8.09 26.47
CA ARG A 7 10.59 -6.92 25.85
C ARG A 7 11.13 -6.53 24.46
N LEU A 8 12.17 -7.19 23.96
CA LEU A 8 12.80 -6.85 22.67
C LEU A 8 12.37 -7.73 21.48
N LEU A 9 11.54 -8.76 21.68
CA LEU A 9 11.19 -9.72 20.62
C LEU A 9 9.87 -9.43 19.87
N LEU A 10 9.13 -8.38 20.25
CA LEU A 10 7.80 -8.07 19.72
C LEU A 10 7.77 -7.03 18.58
N SER A 11 8.92 -6.55 18.12
CA SER A 11 9.04 -5.45 17.16
C SER A 11 9.02 -5.85 15.67
N THR A 12 8.76 -7.12 15.34
CA THR A 12 8.98 -7.65 13.97
C THR A 12 7.72 -8.17 13.22
N LEU A 13 6.49 -7.97 13.72
CA LEU A 13 5.27 -8.47 13.01
C LEU A 13 4.07 -7.51 12.92
N ALA A 14 4.24 -6.21 13.18
CA ALA A 14 3.17 -5.23 13.07
C ALA A 14 3.47 -4.17 11.99
N ALA A 15 3.33 -4.56 10.73
CA ALA A 15 3.14 -3.65 9.60
C ALA A 15 2.34 -4.44 8.57
N LEU A 16 1.49 -3.76 7.79
CA LEU A 16 0.52 -4.31 6.82
C LEU A 16 -0.92 -4.40 7.37
N PHE A 17 -1.38 -3.28 7.91
CA PHE A 17 -2.73 -2.81 7.64
C PHE A 17 -2.60 -1.59 6.73
N SER A 18 -3.65 -1.35 5.95
CA SER A 18 -3.91 -0.20 5.06
C SER A 18 -3.07 1.05 5.32
N VAL A 19 -2.83 1.83 4.25
CA VAL A 19 -2.13 3.13 4.16
C VAL A 19 -2.56 4.21 5.19
N LEU A 20 -3.35 3.87 6.21
CA LEU A 20 -3.72 4.69 7.36
C LEU A 20 -3.34 4.11 8.75
N SER A 21 -2.65 2.97 8.86
CA SER A 21 -2.37 2.33 10.17
C SER A 21 -0.89 1.99 10.40
N ILE A 22 0.00 2.99 10.34
CA ILE A 22 1.28 2.94 11.06
C ILE A 22 1.16 3.84 12.29
N VAL A 23 0.24 3.49 13.19
CA VAL A 23 0.40 3.89 14.59
C VAL A 23 1.31 2.83 15.20
N ARG A 24 2.61 3.13 15.21
CA ARG A 24 3.56 2.46 16.09
C ARG A 24 2.92 2.47 17.47
N ALA A 25 2.74 1.31 18.10
CA ALA A 25 2.34 1.21 19.50
C ALA A 25 3.43 1.88 20.36
N THR A 26 3.36 3.20 20.44
CA THR A 26 4.05 4.01 21.43
C THR A 26 3.27 3.79 22.71
N GLU A 27 3.98 3.50 23.80
CA GLU A 27 3.38 3.35 25.12
C GLU A 27 2.40 4.50 25.36
N THR A 28 1.10 4.18 25.45
CA THR A 28 0.08 5.16 25.80
C THR A 28 0.50 5.78 27.12
N PRO A 29 0.77 7.10 27.18
CA PRO A 29 1.13 7.73 28.44
C PRO A 29 0.00 7.41 29.43
N GLN A 30 0.34 6.85 30.60
CA GLN A 30 -0.60 6.67 31.69
C GLN A 30 -1.07 8.06 32.17
N GLY A 31 -2.15 8.55 31.58
CA GLY A 31 -2.80 9.82 31.87
C GLY A 31 -4.04 9.95 31.00
N ASP A 32 -5.09 10.60 31.51
CA ASP A 32 -6.36 10.79 30.78
C ASP A 32 -6.07 11.41 29.41
N ALA A 33 -6.14 10.62 28.33
CA ALA A 33 -5.78 11.12 27.00
C ALA A 33 -6.78 12.16 26.44
N GLU A 34 -7.90 12.39 27.14
CA GLU A 34 -8.76 13.56 26.93
C GLU A 34 -8.10 14.89 27.38
N ALA A 35 -7.09 14.84 28.26
CA ALA A 35 -6.34 16.01 28.71
C ALA A 35 -5.35 16.55 27.67
N PHE A 36 -5.00 15.78 26.64
CA PHE A 36 -4.16 16.28 25.54
C PHE A 36 -4.98 17.16 24.59
N PRO A 37 -4.42 18.31 24.14
CA PRO A 37 -5.00 19.11 23.07
C PRO A 37 -5.31 18.25 21.85
N ILE A 38 -6.41 18.56 21.12
CA ILE A 38 -6.86 17.75 19.97
C ILE A 38 -5.74 17.45 18.96
N MET A 39 -4.82 18.39 18.73
CA MET A 39 -3.71 18.26 17.79
C MET A 39 -2.63 17.24 18.20
N GLN A 40 -2.61 16.80 19.47
CA GLN A 40 -1.63 15.86 20.00
C GLN A 40 -2.21 14.46 20.23
N ARG A 41 -3.51 14.27 19.95
CA ARG A 41 -4.16 12.97 20.10
C ARG A 41 -3.78 12.05 18.94
N ASN A 42 -3.86 10.74 19.15
CA ASN A 42 -3.65 9.74 18.09
C ASN A 42 -4.85 9.62 17.15
N THR A 43 -6.03 10.03 17.61
CA THR A 43 -7.32 9.87 16.94
C THR A 43 -8.20 11.09 17.21
N VAL A 44 -9.06 11.49 16.26
CA VAL A 44 -9.86 12.72 16.43
C VAL A 44 -10.93 12.57 17.51
N THR A 45 -11.48 11.37 17.71
CA THR A 45 -12.51 11.13 18.74
C THR A 45 -11.95 10.85 20.13
N GLY A 46 -10.62 10.76 20.28
CA GLY A 46 -9.95 10.57 21.57
C GLY A 46 -10.29 9.23 22.23
N GLU A 47 -10.36 9.19 23.56
CA GLU A 47 -10.46 7.94 24.33
C GLU A 47 -11.88 7.51 24.73
N TRP A 48 -12.91 8.28 24.35
CA TRP A 48 -14.31 8.03 24.72
C TRP A 48 -14.51 7.85 26.23
N ALA A 49 -14.04 8.82 27.05
CA ALA A 49 -14.01 8.71 28.51
C ALA A 49 -13.32 7.41 29.01
N GLY A 50 -12.25 7.00 28.33
CA GLY A 50 -11.47 5.79 28.63
C GLY A 50 -12.04 4.49 28.07
N ALA A 51 -13.21 4.52 27.42
CA ALA A 51 -13.82 3.31 26.86
C ALA A 51 -12.96 2.70 25.72
N ARG A 52 -12.29 3.53 24.91
CA ARG A 52 -11.39 3.07 23.84
C ARG A 52 -10.24 2.25 24.41
N SER A 53 -9.44 2.85 25.29
CA SER A 53 -8.35 2.17 26.00
C SER A 53 -8.81 0.88 26.69
N LYS A 54 -9.96 0.91 27.38
CA LYS A 54 -10.51 -0.27 28.04
C LYS A 54 -10.88 -1.38 27.05
N CYS A 55 -11.45 -1.06 25.89
CA CYS A 55 -11.68 -2.06 24.84
C CYS A 55 -10.36 -2.68 24.37
N CYS A 56 -9.34 -1.86 24.08
CA CYS A 56 -8.04 -2.33 23.59
C CYS A 56 -7.29 -3.19 24.62
N GLU A 57 -7.37 -2.84 25.91
CA GLU A 57 -6.85 -3.64 27.02
C GLU A 57 -7.53 -5.01 27.12
N ASN A 58 -8.82 -5.09 26.76
CA ASN A 58 -9.58 -6.34 26.72
C ASN A 58 -9.51 -7.04 25.35
N GLY A 59 -8.63 -6.61 24.44
CA GLY A 59 -8.40 -7.26 23.15
C GLY A 59 -9.40 -6.92 22.05
N VAL A 60 -10.11 -5.79 22.17
CA VAL A 60 -10.99 -5.27 21.12
C VAL A 60 -10.52 -3.87 20.71
N GLU A 61 -10.02 -3.74 19.50
CA GLU A 61 -9.63 -2.45 18.93
C GLU A 61 -10.62 -2.06 17.83
N LEU A 62 -11.25 -0.90 17.98
CA LEU A 62 -12.14 -0.33 16.98
C LEU A 62 -11.40 0.77 16.21
N PHE A 63 -11.45 0.71 14.89
CA PHE A 63 -10.83 1.70 14.02
C PHE A 63 -11.82 2.22 12.98
N ALA A 64 -11.64 3.48 12.61
CA ALA A 64 -12.29 4.07 11.46
C ALA A 64 -11.41 5.18 10.87
N GLY A 65 -11.35 5.24 9.55
CA GLY A 65 -10.62 6.22 8.77
C GLY A 65 -11.49 6.77 7.64
N TYR A 66 -11.34 8.05 7.34
CA TYR A 66 -11.96 8.65 6.16
C TYR A 66 -10.92 9.34 5.31
N THR A 67 -10.86 8.93 4.05
CA THR A 67 -10.06 9.56 3.01
C THR A 67 -10.98 10.28 2.03
N ALA A 68 -10.72 11.56 1.83
CA ALA A 68 -11.44 12.43 0.92
C ALA A 68 -10.45 13.00 -0.11
N GLU A 69 -10.80 12.91 -1.38
CA GLU A 69 -10.01 13.48 -2.47
C GLU A 69 -10.85 14.40 -3.32
N VAL A 70 -10.27 15.53 -3.69
CA VAL A 70 -10.81 16.39 -4.74
C VAL A 70 -9.81 16.44 -5.87
N TRP A 71 -10.25 16.07 -7.06
CA TRP A 71 -9.45 16.05 -8.28
C TRP A 71 -9.94 17.10 -9.25
N GLY A 72 -9.01 17.77 -9.93
CA GLY A 72 -9.26 18.68 -11.03
C GLY A 72 -8.41 18.29 -12.23
N ASN A 73 -9.04 17.81 -13.30
CA ASN A 73 -8.36 17.71 -14.60
C ASN A 73 -8.35 19.08 -15.26
N THR A 74 -7.16 19.67 -15.40
CA THR A 74 -6.95 21.06 -15.82
C THR A 74 -6.72 21.21 -17.31
N SER A 75 -6.19 20.19 -17.97
CA SER A 75 -5.93 20.16 -19.42
C SER A 75 -5.87 18.74 -19.95
N GLY A 76 -6.25 18.54 -21.21
CA GLY A 76 -6.17 17.25 -21.91
C GLY A 76 -7.06 16.16 -21.30
N GLY A 77 -6.74 14.89 -21.57
CA GLY A 77 -7.63 13.77 -21.27
C GLY A 77 -8.91 13.80 -22.11
N ILE A 78 -9.95 13.12 -21.63
CA ILE A 78 -11.28 13.10 -22.26
C ILE A 78 -11.98 14.45 -22.07
N LYS A 79 -11.91 15.03 -20.86
CA LYS A 79 -12.48 16.35 -20.55
C LYS A 79 -11.89 16.94 -19.28
N THR A 80 -11.87 18.27 -19.23
CA THR A 80 -11.55 19.02 -18.00
C THR A 80 -12.74 19.05 -17.04
N GLY A 81 -12.46 19.24 -15.76
CA GLY A 81 -13.48 19.24 -14.73
C GLY A 81 -12.93 18.94 -13.36
N SER A 82 -13.81 18.96 -12.36
CA SER A 82 -13.48 18.53 -11.00
C SER A 82 -14.48 17.53 -10.48
N LEU A 83 -14.01 16.66 -9.59
CA LEU A 83 -14.83 15.68 -8.91
C LEU A 83 -14.25 15.32 -7.56
N TYR A 84 -15.02 14.50 -6.85
CA TYR A 84 -14.73 14.05 -5.50
C TYR A 84 -14.69 12.52 -5.45
N THR A 85 -13.74 11.97 -4.70
CA THR A 85 -13.62 10.54 -4.37
C THR A 85 -13.53 10.39 -2.86
N GLY A 86 -14.27 9.43 -2.30
CA GLY A 86 -14.33 9.22 -0.86
C GLY A 86 -14.27 7.75 -0.47
N LEU A 87 -13.53 7.46 0.59
CA LEU A 87 -13.43 6.16 1.22
C LEU A 87 -13.58 6.31 2.73
N LEU A 88 -14.62 5.73 3.30
CA LEU A 88 -14.69 5.44 4.74
C LEU A 88 -14.31 3.98 4.95
N ASP A 89 -13.21 3.72 5.63
CA ASP A 89 -12.86 2.39 6.11
C ASP A 89 -13.10 2.29 7.62
N PHE A 90 -13.61 1.16 8.08
CA PHE A 90 -13.84 0.93 9.51
C PHE A 90 -13.90 -0.55 9.83
N GLY A 91 -13.66 -0.89 11.10
CA GLY A 91 -13.55 -2.28 11.46
C GLY A 91 -13.26 -2.54 12.93
N VAL A 92 -12.86 -3.77 13.17
CA VAL A 92 -12.46 -4.26 14.48
C VAL A 92 -11.29 -5.21 14.34
N ASN A 93 -10.30 -5.05 15.20
CA ASN A 93 -9.27 -6.04 15.46
C ASN A 93 -9.55 -6.71 16.80
N LEU A 94 -9.41 -8.04 16.82
CA LEU A 94 -9.62 -8.88 17.97
C LEU A 94 -8.33 -9.62 18.32
N ASP A 95 -7.90 -9.49 19.56
CA ASP A 95 -6.76 -10.17 20.16
C ASP A 95 -7.28 -11.26 21.11
N PHE A 96 -7.19 -12.52 20.68
CA PHE A 96 -7.71 -13.64 21.46
C PHE A 96 -6.83 -14.03 22.65
N GLU A 97 -5.59 -13.57 22.71
CA GLU A 97 -4.78 -13.76 23.91
C GLU A 97 -5.39 -12.99 25.08
N LYS A 98 -5.85 -11.76 24.83
CA LYS A 98 -6.56 -10.94 25.82
C LYS A 98 -8.00 -11.40 26.04
N LEU A 99 -8.73 -11.77 24.99
CA LEU A 99 -10.16 -12.13 25.08
C LEU A 99 -10.41 -13.51 25.72
N SER A 100 -9.58 -14.51 25.42
CA SER A 100 -9.81 -15.89 25.83
C SER A 100 -8.55 -16.65 26.28
N GLY A 101 -7.38 -16.03 26.22
CA GLY A 101 -6.09 -16.67 26.50
C GLY A 101 -5.54 -17.50 25.33
N TRP A 102 -6.15 -17.43 24.14
CA TRP A 102 -5.64 -18.14 22.96
C TRP A 102 -4.46 -17.37 22.36
N GLN A 103 -3.25 -17.81 22.74
CA GLN A 103 -2.00 -17.20 22.33
C GLN A 103 -1.81 -17.17 20.81
N GLY A 104 -1.39 -16.02 20.29
CA GLY A 104 -1.07 -15.81 18.89
C GLY A 104 -2.27 -15.80 17.94
N ALA A 105 -3.50 -15.90 18.44
CA ALA A 105 -4.71 -15.85 17.62
C ALA A 105 -5.26 -14.42 17.52
N THR A 106 -5.47 -13.96 16.29
CA THR A 106 -6.06 -12.64 16.00
C THR A 106 -7.13 -12.75 14.93
N MET A 107 -8.07 -11.82 14.91
CA MET A 107 -9.06 -11.68 13.85
C MET A 107 -9.23 -10.20 13.50
N SER A 108 -9.46 -9.91 12.23
CA SER A 108 -9.75 -8.55 11.78
C SER A 108 -10.90 -8.52 10.80
N THR A 109 -11.66 -7.43 10.84
CA THR A 109 -12.63 -7.09 9.81
C THR A 109 -12.38 -5.67 9.33
N THR A 110 -12.43 -5.45 8.02
CA THR A 110 -12.35 -4.12 7.41
C THR A 110 -13.50 -3.96 6.43
N TRP A 111 -14.35 -2.96 6.68
CA TRP A 111 -15.42 -2.53 5.80
C TRP A 111 -14.98 -1.27 5.07
N ALA A 112 -15.25 -1.19 3.77
CA ALA A 112 -15.00 -0.03 2.94
C ALA A 112 -16.34 0.51 2.41
N TRP A 113 -16.60 1.78 2.63
CA TRP A 113 -17.67 2.52 1.97
C TRP A 113 -17.07 3.50 0.97
N LEU A 114 -17.19 3.13 -0.31
CA LEU A 114 -16.73 3.95 -1.43
C LEU A 114 -17.85 4.89 -1.89
N SER A 115 -17.46 6.13 -2.15
CA SER A 115 -18.36 7.20 -2.60
C SER A 115 -17.66 8.13 -3.59
N GLY A 116 -18.45 8.88 -4.36
CA GLY A 116 -17.91 9.85 -5.32
C GLY A 116 -17.80 9.29 -6.74
N ARG A 117 -16.78 9.74 -7.46
CA ARG A 117 -16.55 9.47 -8.89
C ARG A 117 -15.07 9.22 -9.14
N ASP A 118 -14.73 8.63 -10.28
CA ASP A 118 -13.33 8.33 -10.64
C ASP A 118 -12.81 9.29 -11.71
N ALA A 119 -11.74 10.05 -11.40
CA ALA A 119 -11.08 10.95 -12.36
C ALA A 119 -10.49 10.21 -13.56
N SER A 120 -10.02 8.98 -13.37
CA SER A 120 -9.45 8.19 -14.46
C SER A 120 -10.51 7.79 -15.47
N GLN A 121 -11.65 7.30 -15.01
CA GLN A 121 -12.76 6.97 -15.89
C GLN A 121 -13.46 8.21 -16.48
N ASP A 122 -13.74 9.22 -15.65
CA ASP A 122 -14.63 10.32 -16.05
C ASP A 122 -13.93 11.46 -16.79
N HIS A 123 -12.64 11.70 -16.58
CA HIS A 123 -11.96 12.92 -17.07
C HIS A 123 -10.72 12.61 -17.92
N VAL A 124 -9.95 11.58 -17.58
CA VAL A 124 -8.63 11.36 -18.20
C VAL A 124 -8.61 10.23 -19.22
N GLY A 125 -9.33 9.14 -18.98
CA GLY A 125 -9.35 7.98 -19.87
C GLY A 125 -8.15 7.04 -19.72
N ASN A 126 -7.39 7.16 -18.63
CA ASN A 126 -6.16 6.42 -18.40
C ASN A 126 -6.37 5.07 -17.70
N PHE A 127 -5.31 4.27 -17.58
CA PHE A 127 -5.32 2.99 -16.84
C PHE A 127 -4.30 2.93 -15.68
N LEU A 128 -3.29 3.80 -15.64
CA LEU A 128 -2.47 4.09 -14.45
C LEU A 128 -3.26 5.04 -13.55
N THR A 129 -4.25 4.51 -12.84
CA THR A 129 -5.36 5.27 -12.26
C THR A 129 -4.91 6.40 -11.32
N ILE A 130 -5.56 7.56 -11.40
CA ILE A 130 -5.18 8.78 -10.65
C ILE A 130 -5.25 8.58 -9.14
N SER A 131 -6.15 7.72 -8.68
CA SER A 131 -6.39 7.46 -7.26
C SER A 131 -6.35 5.97 -6.97
N ASN A 132 -5.71 5.62 -5.85
CA ASN A 132 -5.70 4.27 -5.28
C ASN A 132 -6.92 3.95 -4.40
N ILE A 133 -7.87 4.89 -4.22
CA ILE A 133 -9.13 4.65 -3.48
C ILE A 133 -10.38 4.65 -4.38
N ALA A 134 -10.21 4.88 -5.69
CA ALA A 134 -11.32 4.86 -6.63
C ALA A 134 -11.91 3.45 -6.79
N GLY A 135 -13.24 3.37 -6.87
CA GLY A 135 -13.93 2.10 -7.07
C GLY A 135 -15.44 2.26 -7.14
N PHE A 136 -16.15 1.14 -7.28
CA PHE A 136 -17.60 1.15 -7.39
C PHE A 136 -18.26 1.59 -6.07
N ASN A 137 -19.14 2.58 -6.12
CA ASN A 137 -19.82 3.12 -4.93
C ASN A 137 -20.70 2.07 -4.25
N THR A 138 -20.25 1.57 -3.11
CA THR A 138 -20.97 0.58 -2.30
C THR A 138 -20.32 0.48 -0.92
N LEU A 139 -21.08 -0.05 0.05
CA LEU A 139 -20.51 -0.63 1.25
C LEU A 139 -20.06 -2.06 0.95
N ARG A 140 -18.84 -2.40 1.32
CA ARG A 140 -18.21 -3.68 1.01
C ARG A 140 -17.38 -4.19 2.19
N MET A 141 -17.46 -5.49 2.46
CA MET A 141 -16.45 -6.16 3.28
C MET A 141 -15.19 -6.30 2.44
N LEU A 142 -14.11 -5.63 2.83
CA LEU A 142 -12.81 -5.75 2.18
C LEU A 142 -12.09 -6.97 2.75
N ASP A 143 -11.84 -6.97 4.05
CA ASP A 143 -11.12 -8.02 4.77
C ASP A 143 -11.97 -8.63 5.89
N LEU A 144 -11.92 -9.94 6.02
CA LEU A 144 -12.52 -10.71 7.10
C LEU A 144 -11.65 -11.95 7.31
N TRP A 145 -10.67 -11.88 8.20
CA TRP A 145 -9.70 -12.97 8.36
C TRP A 145 -9.39 -13.28 9.81
N ALA A 146 -8.96 -14.51 10.04
CA ALA A 146 -8.34 -14.96 11.27
C ALA A 146 -6.88 -15.34 10.99
N GLN A 147 -6.00 -15.07 11.94
CA GLN A 147 -4.57 -15.37 11.87
C GLN A 147 -4.11 -16.09 13.13
N GLN A 148 -3.21 -17.06 12.95
CA GLN A 148 -2.51 -17.74 14.01
C GLN A 148 -1.00 -17.55 13.83
N GLU A 149 -0.36 -16.98 14.85
CA GLU A 149 1.09 -16.96 15.03
C GLU A 149 1.57 -18.29 15.62
N LEU A 150 2.67 -18.80 15.11
CA LEU A 150 3.31 -20.05 15.47
C LEU A 150 4.82 -19.84 15.56
N MET A 151 5.52 -20.77 16.24
CA MET A 151 6.99 -20.76 16.34
C MET A 151 7.55 -19.42 16.88
N ASP A 152 6.94 -18.91 17.97
CA ASP A 152 7.31 -17.62 18.58
C ASP A 152 7.27 -16.45 17.58
N GLY A 153 6.24 -16.42 16.72
CA GLY A 153 6.03 -15.38 15.70
C GLY A 153 6.79 -15.60 14.38
N LYS A 154 7.62 -16.65 14.28
CA LYS A 154 8.38 -16.91 13.03
C LYS A 154 7.51 -17.41 11.89
N LEU A 155 6.31 -17.90 12.18
CA LEU A 155 5.39 -18.41 11.17
C LEU A 155 3.98 -17.91 11.48
N SER A 156 3.33 -17.27 10.51
CA SER A 156 1.93 -16.92 10.62
C SER A 156 1.09 -17.46 9.48
N VAL A 157 -0.07 -17.98 9.83
CA VAL A 157 -1.08 -18.48 8.89
C VAL A 157 -2.33 -17.64 9.05
N ARG A 158 -2.76 -17.01 7.97
CA ARG A 158 -3.99 -16.20 7.88
C ARG A 158 -4.96 -16.87 6.92
N ALA A 159 -6.24 -16.90 7.27
CA ALA A 159 -7.29 -17.46 6.44
C ALA A 159 -8.58 -16.64 6.56
N GLY A 160 -9.29 -16.49 5.45
CA GLY A 160 -10.53 -15.74 5.37
C GLY A 160 -10.62 -14.96 4.08
N GLN A 161 -11.36 -13.87 4.09
CA GLN A 161 -11.35 -12.89 3.01
C GLN A 161 -10.17 -11.92 3.19
N ILE A 162 -9.27 -11.89 2.22
CA ILE A 162 -7.99 -11.18 2.30
C ILE A 162 -7.75 -10.45 0.97
N THR A 163 -7.11 -9.28 1.02
CA THR A 163 -6.50 -8.64 -0.14
C THR A 163 -4.98 -8.89 -0.19
N ALA A 164 -4.46 -9.24 -1.36
CA ALA A 164 -3.05 -9.48 -1.62
C ALA A 164 -2.23 -8.18 -1.71
N ASP A 165 -2.84 -7.08 -2.18
CA ASP A 165 -2.20 -5.76 -2.28
C ASP A 165 -1.82 -5.15 -0.92
N SER A 166 -2.32 -5.74 0.17
CA SER A 166 -1.93 -5.38 1.53
C SER A 166 -0.61 -6.00 1.98
N GLU A 167 -0.06 -7.01 1.29
CA GLU A 167 1.16 -7.72 1.74
C GLU A 167 2.19 -8.01 0.62
N PHE A 168 1.74 -8.16 -0.62
CA PHE A 168 2.57 -8.45 -1.78
C PHE A 168 2.77 -7.19 -2.60
N LEU A 169 3.89 -7.10 -3.34
CA LEU A 169 4.17 -6.01 -4.31
C LEU A 169 4.37 -4.61 -3.71
N ILE A 170 4.30 -4.48 -2.39
CA ILE A 170 4.40 -3.19 -1.70
C ILE A 170 5.80 -2.63 -1.79
N SER A 171 5.90 -1.34 -2.08
CA SER A 171 7.09 -0.53 -1.86
C SER A 171 6.83 0.44 -0.72
N ASP A 172 7.73 0.49 0.26
CA ASP A 172 7.57 1.35 1.42
C ASP A 172 7.63 2.83 1.01
N TYR A 173 8.57 3.20 0.12
CA TYR A 173 8.67 4.57 -0.38
C TYR A 173 7.65 4.89 -1.49
N GLY A 174 7.17 3.89 -2.21
CA GLY A 174 6.09 4.03 -3.20
C GLY A 174 4.72 4.30 -2.56
N SER A 175 4.52 3.91 -1.29
CA SER A 175 3.25 4.05 -0.58
C SER A 175 2.79 5.50 -0.34
N LEU A 176 3.70 6.48 -0.45
CA LEU A 176 3.38 7.90 -0.36
C LEU A 176 2.47 8.37 -1.49
N PHE A 177 2.61 7.80 -2.69
CA PHE A 177 1.98 8.29 -3.89
C PHE A 177 0.51 7.85 -3.98
N ILE A 178 -0.32 8.73 -4.53
CA ILE A 178 -1.77 8.57 -4.60
C ILE A 178 -2.19 7.78 -5.84
N ASN A 179 -1.45 7.88 -6.95
CA ASN A 179 -1.77 7.13 -8.16
C ASN A 179 -1.77 5.61 -7.89
N GLY A 180 -2.83 4.94 -8.37
CA GLY A 180 -3.08 3.51 -8.16
C GLY A 180 -1.94 2.61 -8.64
N ALA A 181 -1.18 3.05 -9.65
CA ALA A 181 -0.05 2.30 -10.15
C ALA A 181 1.04 2.09 -9.09
N PHE A 182 1.27 3.05 -8.18
CA PHE A 182 2.25 2.93 -7.11
C PHE A 182 1.82 2.00 -5.96
N GLY A 183 0.52 1.65 -5.90
CA GLY A 183 -0.03 0.63 -5.02
C GLY A 183 -0.09 -0.73 -5.71
N TRP A 184 -1.23 -1.03 -6.34
CA TRP A 184 -1.50 -2.27 -7.07
C TRP A 184 -1.29 -2.06 -8.58
N PRO A 185 -0.14 -2.46 -9.15
CA PRO A 185 0.24 -2.01 -10.49
C PRO A 185 -0.59 -2.68 -11.60
N PRO A 186 -0.68 -2.06 -12.79
CA PRO A 186 -1.44 -2.62 -13.92
C PRO A 186 -1.00 -4.01 -14.38
N PHE A 187 0.28 -4.38 -14.21
CA PHE A 187 0.71 -5.74 -14.57
C PHE A 187 0.10 -6.83 -13.66
N ALA A 188 -0.46 -6.45 -12.51
CA ALA A 188 -1.33 -7.30 -11.70
C ALA A 188 -2.80 -7.01 -12.02
N TYR A 189 -3.23 -5.75 -11.89
CA TYR A 189 -4.65 -5.36 -12.03
C TYR A 189 -5.26 -5.73 -13.39
N MET A 190 -4.58 -5.47 -14.50
CA MET A 190 -5.12 -5.71 -15.85
C MET A 190 -4.94 -7.15 -16.33
N ASN A 191 -4.11 -7.93 -15.63
CA ASN A 191 -3.72 -9.28 -16.05
C ASN A 191 -4.35 -10.38 -15.17
N LEU A 192 -4.87 -10.02 -13.99
CA LEU A 192 -5.64 -10.91 -13.13
C LEU A 192 -7.15 -10.70 -13.34
N PRO A 193 -7.98 -11.76 -13.25
CA PRO A 193 -9.41 -11.64 -13.52
C PRO A 193 -10.09 -10.59 -12.63
N ASN A 194 -10.70 -9.58 -13.26
CA ASN A 194 -11.37 -8.46 -12.61
C ASN A 194 -10.49 -7.67 -11.61
N GLY A 195 -9.17 -7.64 -11.79
CA GLY A 195 -8.26 -6.90 -10.90
C GLY A 195 -7.46 -7.78 -9.94
N GLY A 196 -7.87 -9.04 -9.76
CA GLY A 196 -7.32 -9.92 -8.72
C GLY A 196 -7.75 -9.50 -7.31
N ALA A 197 -7.23 -10.22 -6.31
CA ALA A 197 -7.52 -9.95 -4.90
C ALA A 197 -6.76 -8.71 -4.41
N GLY A 198 -7.14 -7.52 -4.86
CA GLY A 198 -6.59 -6.24 -4.40
C GLY A 198 -7.71 -5.23 -4.21
N PHE A 199 -7.45 -4.11 -3.54
CA PHE A 199 -8.45 -3.08 -3.32
C PHE A 199 -9.16 -2.70 -4.63
N PRO A 200 -10.50 -2.56 -4.63
CA PRO A 200 -11.42 -2.69 -3.50
C PRO A 200 -12.04 -4.09 -3.34
N MET A 201 -11.38 -5.16 -3.77
CA MET A 201 -11.91 -6.52 -3.83
C MET A 201 -11.07 -7.52 -3.00
N GLY A 202 -11.52 -7.85 -1.79
CA GLY A 202 -11.00 -9.00 -1.05
C GLY A 202 -11.65 -10.31 -1.48
N THR A 203 -10.94 -11.42 -1.28
CA THR A 203 -11.45 -12.75 -1.64
C THR A 203 -11.08 -13.82 -0.62
N PRO A 204 -11.84 -14.94 -0.55
CA PRO A 204 -11.42 -16.09 0.23
C PRO A 204 -10.04 -16.56 -0.19
N GLY A 205 -9.17 -16.73 0.79
CA GLY A 205 -7.82 -17.18 0.58
C GLY A 205 -7.12 -17.57 1.88
N THR A 206 -5.90 -18.04 1.71
CA THR A 206 -4.98 -18.34 2.80
C THR A 206 -3.64 -17.69 2.51
N ARG A 207 -2.99 -17.15 3.54
CA ARG A 207 -1.66 -16.59 3.49
C ARG A 207 -0.77 -17.23 4.54
N LEU A 208 0.44 -17.57 4.14
CA LEU A 208 1.53 -18.02 5.00
C LEU A 208 2.65 -16.98 4.94
N ALA A 209 3.11 -16.52 6.09
CA ALA A 209 4.31 -15.71 6.21
C ALA A 209 5.33 -16.42 7.09
N TRP A 210 6.54 -16.62 6.57
CA TRP A 210 7.63 -17.29 7.25
C TRP A 210 8.82 -16.34 7.40
N ASN A 211 9.16 -16.04 8.65
CA ASN A 211 10.20 -15.10 9.07
C ASN A 211 11.28 -15.83 9.89
N PRO A 212 12.07 -16.75 9.29
CA PRO A 212 13.06 -17.52 10.05
C PRO A 212 14.21 -16.66 10.57
N PHE A 213 14.49 -15.54 9.91
CA PHE A 213 15.57 -14.60 10.23
C PHE A 213 15.08 -13.16 10.09
N GLU A 214 15.68 -12.21 10.81
CA GLU A 214 15.31 -10.78 10.71
C GLU A 214 15.54 -10.18 9.31
N TRP A 215 16.51 -10.72 8.57
CA TRP A 215 16.85 -10.26 7.22
C TRP A 215 16.03 -10.95 6.11
N PHE A 216 15.18 -11.93 6.43
CA PHE A 216 14.46 -12.73 5.42
C PHE A 216 13.01 -13.02 5.80
N THR A 217 12.11 -12.75 4.85
CA THR A 217 10.70 -13.16 4.90
C THR A 217 10.34 -13.90 3.62
N PHE A 218 9.59 -15.00 3.74
CA PHE A 218 8.91 -15.64 2.62
C PHE A 218 7.40 -15.57 2.81
N LEU A 219 6.69 -14.99 1.85
CA LEU A 219 5.23 -14.94 1.77
C LEU A 219 4.73 -15.90 0.70
N SER A 220 3.68 -16.64 1.01
CA SER A 220 2.95 -17.46 0.04
C SER A 220 1.47 -17.38 0.32
N ALA A 221 0.65 -17.17 -0.71
CA ALA A 221 -0.79 -17.09 -0.56
C ALA A 221 -1.52 -17.73 -1.74
N GLY A 222 -2.72 -18.25 -1.46
CA GLY A 222 -3.67 -18.75 -2.44
C GLY A 222 -5.03 -18.07 -2.26
N PHE A 223 -5.61 -17.59 -3.34
CA PHE A 223 -6.85 -16.81 -3.37
C PHE A 223 -7.83 -17.42 -4.38
N GLN A 224 -9.11 -17.11 -4.21
CA GLN A 224 -10.11 -17.28 -5.26
C GLN A 224 -9.62 -16.62 -6.56
N GLY A 225 -9.72 -17.34 -7.70
CA GLY A 225 -9.13 -16.88 -8.95
C GLY A 225 -9.87 -15.70 -9.61
N ASN A 226 -11.20 -15.63 -9.48
CA ASN A 226 -11.99 -14.56 -10.08
C ASN A 226 -12.75 -13.79 -9.00
N VAL A 227 -12.46 -12.49 -8.88
CA VAL A 227 -13.08 -11.63 -7.84
C VAL A 227 -14.46 -11.11 -8.22
N PHE A 228 -14.87 -11.35 -9.48
CA PHE A 228 -16.05 -10.83 -10.16
C PHE A 228 -16.06 -9.31 -10.29
N ALA A 229 -16.76 -8.79 -11.31
CA ALA A 229 -16.91 -7.35 -11.47
C ALA A 229 -17.54 -6.69 -10.23
N GLN A 230 -17.08 -5.50 -9.88
CA GLN A 230 -17.48 -4.81 -8.64
C GLN A 230 -18.99 -4.53 -8.53
N ASN A 231 -19.67 -4.29 -9.64
CA ASN A 231 -21.12 -4.09 -9.71
C ASN A 231 -21.92 -5.39 -9.51
N ILE A 232 -21.28 -6.55 -9.69
CA ILE A 232 -21.82 -7.89 -9.47
C ILE A 232 -21.49 -8.37 -8.04
N ASN A 233 -20.23 -8.25 -7.60
CA ASN A 233 -19.80 -8.54 -6.23
C ASN A 233 -19.74 -7.24 -5.40
N ARG A 234 -20.92 -6.65 -5.19
CA ARG A 234 -21.04 -5.33 -4.53
C ARG A 234 -20.51 -5.35 -3.09
N HIS A 235 -20.89 -6.36 -2.32
CA HIS A 235 -20.66 -6.37 -0.87
C HIS A 235 -19.46 -7.23 -0.42
N GLY A 236 -18.75 -7.89 -1.34
CA GLY A 236 -17.54 -8.68 -1.05
C GLY A 236 -17.79 -10.17 -0.82
N PHE A 237 -19.04 -10.61 -0.67
CA PHE A 237 -19.39 -11.99 -0.31
C PHE A 237 -19.66 -12.93 -1.49
N ARG A 238 -19.34 -12.55 -2.73
CA ARG A 238 -19.50 -13.45 -3.88
C ARG A 238 -18.33 -14.41 -3.97
N TRP A 239 -18.45 -15.52 -3.26
CA TRP A 239 -17.43 -16.56 -3.22
C TRP A 239 -17.77 -17.71 -4.19
N ARG A 240 -16.76 -18.14 -4.95
CA ARG A 240 -16.83 -19.26 -5.89
C ARG A 240 -15.44 -19.91 -5.96
N LEU A 241 -15.28 -21.01 -5.24
CA LEU A 241 -14.03 -21.77 -5.15
C LEU A 241 -14.18 -23.06 -5.96
N ASP A 242 -14.00 -22.96 -7.28
CA ASP A 242 -14.09 -24.11 -8.18
C ASP A 242 -13.01 -24.06 -9.26
N ALA A 243 -12.83 -25.19 -9.95
CA ALA A 243 -11.79 -25.32 -10.97
C ALA A 243 -12.06 -24.48 -12.23
N GLU A 244 -13.31 -24.08 -12.49
CA GLU A 244 -13.70 -23.25 -13.65
C GLU A 244 -13.17 -21.82 -13.46
N THR A 245 -13.45 -21.23 -12.28
CA THR A 245 -12.93 -19.91 -11.90
C THR A 245 -11.46 -19.92 -11.51
N GLY A 246 -10.95 -21.08 -11.07
CA GLY A 246 -9.57 -21.29 -10.69
C GLY A 246 -9.15 -20.55 -9.41
N PHE A 247 -7.84 -20.48 -9.23
CA PHE A 247 -7.16 -19.90 -8.08
C PHE A 247 -6.00 -19.02 -8.52
N THR A 248 -5.75 -17.94 -7.76
CA THR A 248 -4.55 -17.11 -7.86
C THR A 248 -3.59 -17.50 -6.75
N PHE A 249 -2.33 -17.76 -7.08
CA PHE A 249 -1.26 -17.97 -6.11
C PHE A 249 -0.26 -16.83 -6.20
N MET A 250 0.22 -16.33 -5.06
CA MET A 250 1.28 -15.32 -5.01
C MET A 250 2.39 -15.79 -4.07
N ASN A 251 3.63 -15.59 -4.46
CA ASN A 251 4.81 -15.94 -3.67
C ASN A 251 5.80 -14.79 -3.73
N GLU A 252 6.39 -14.43 -2.60
CA GLU A 252 7.35 -13.33 -2.50
C GLU A 252 8.44 -13.65 -1.48
N ALA A 253 9.69 -13.50 -1.88
CA ALA A 253 10.85 -13.54 -1.00
C ALA A 253 11.34 -12.12 -0.78
N GLN A 254 11.44 -11.70 0.49
CA GLN A 254 11.90 -10.38 0.89
C GLN A 254 13.23 -10.51 1.63
N PHE A 255 14.22 -9.71 1.23
CA PHE A 255 15.52 -9.61 1.87
C PHE A 255 15.73 -8.20 2.37
N ARG A 256 16.14 -8.06 3.63
CA ARG A 256 16.31 -6.75 4.29
C ARG A 256 17.71 -6.60 4.86
N TRP A 257 18.24 -5.39 4.78
CA TRP A 257 19.50 -5.00 5.39
C TRP A 257 19.36 -3.65 6.08
N GLY A 258 20.29 -3.31 6.98
CA GLY A 258 20.32 -2.00 7.62
C GLY A 258 19.13 -1.70 8.56
N GLN A 259 18.29 -2.71 8.87
CA GLN A 259 17.05 -2.54 9.63
C GLN A 259 17.28 -2.31 11.13
N ALA A 260 18.39 -2.82 11.68
CA ALA A 260 18.68 -2.68 13.11
C ALA A 260 18.94 -1.21 13.50
N GLU A 261 18.41 -0.82 14.66
CA GLU A 261 18.58 0.52 15.23
C GLU A 261 20.04 0.88 15.50
N GLU A 262 20.94 -0.09 15.64
CA GLU A 262 22.38 0.16 15.76
C GLU A 262 23.15 0.10 14.43
N SER A 263 22.50 -0.31 13.33
CA SER A 263 23.18 -0.51 12.05
C SER A 263 23.72 0.80 11.45
N LYS A 264 25.01 0.85 11.13
CA LYS A 264 25.60 1.99 10.41
C LYS A 264 25.24 2.00 8.91
N ILE A 265 24.64 0.92 8.42
CA ILE A 265 24.19 0.78 7.03
C ILE A 265 22.77 1.35 6.93
N LEU A 266 22.48 2.10 5.87
CA LEU A 266 21.14 2.62 5.60
C LEU A 266 20.17 1.47 5.25
N PRO A 267 18.95 1.46 5.81
CA PRO A 267 17.99 0.38 5.63
C PRO A 267 17.54 0.26 4.19
N GLY A 268 17.38 -0.97 3.75
CA GLY A 268 16.82 -1.30 2.45
C GLY A 268 16.20 -2.69 2.43
N THR A 269 15.38 -2.90 1.40
CA THR A 269 14.63 -4.12 1.16
C THR A 269 14.64 -4.41 -0.33
N ILE A 270 14.85 -5.67 -0.70
CA ILE A 270 14.57 -6.18 -2.05
C ILE A 270 13.55 -7.31 -1.95
N LYS A 271 12.51 -7.27 -2.78
CA LYS A 271 11.46 -8.29 -2.85
C LYS A 271 11.46 -8.89 -4.24
N ILE A 272 11.40 -10.21 -4.33
CA ILE A 272 11.34 -10.96 -5.57
C ILE A 272 10.11 -11.84 -5.48
N GLY A 273 9.19 -11.73 -6.44
CA GLY A 273 7.97 -12.49 -6.38
C GLY A 273 7.40 -12.90 -7.73
N ALA A 274 6.43 -13.78 -7.65
CA ALA A 274 5.71 -14.31 -8.78
C ALA A 274 4.25 -14.59 -8.39
N TRP A 275 3.36 -14.42 -9.36
CA TRP A 275 1.99 -14.85 -9.26
C TRP A 275 1.65 -15.85 -10.35
N PHE A 276 0.70 -16.74 -10.05
CA PHE A 276 0.21 -17.77 -10.95
C PHE A 276 -1.31 -17.80 -10.90
N GLN A 277 -1.95 -17.78 -12.05
CA GLN A 277 -3.39 -17.84 -12.19
C GLN A 277 -3.81 -19.10 -12.92
N THR A 278 -4.79 -19.78 -12.35
CA THR A 278 -5.42 -20.97 -12.94
C THR A 278 -6.87 -20.67 -13.34
N GLY A 279 -7.54 -21.61 -14.00
CA GLY A 279 -8.93 -21.48 -14.41
C GLY A 279 -9.11 -20.95 -15.85
N GLU A 280 -10.36 -20.93 -16.30
CA GLU A 280 -10.72 -20.60 -17.68
C GLU A 280 -10.54 -19.11 -18.00
N CYS A 281 -10.61 -18.23 -16.99
CA CYS A 281 -10.45 -16.79 -17.15
C CYS A 281 -9.00 -16.30 -16.98
N ALA A 282 -8.01 -17.19 -16.96
CA ALA A 282 -6.62 -16.81 -16.64
C ALA A 282 -5.94 -15.95 -17.73
N ASP A 283 -6.30 -16.13 -19.00
CA ASP A 283 -5.86 -15.34 -20.14
C ASP A 283 -6.62 -14.00 -20.18
N ALA A 284 -5.91 -12.89 -20.05
CA ALA A 284 -6.49 -11.55 -20.07
C ALA A 284 -6.83 -11.05 -21.49
N LEU A 285 -6.44 -11.79 -22.52
CA LEU A 285 -6.68 -11.48 -23.93
C LEU A 285 -7.73 -12.39 -24.60
N ALA A 286 -8.21 -13.43 -23.90
CA ALA A 286 -9.17 -14.40 -24.43
C ALA A 286 -10.35 -14.63 -23.48
N GLU A 287 -11.51 -14.99 -24.03
CA GLU A 287 -12.69 -15.33 -23.21
C GLU A 287 -12.50 -16.62 -22.40
N THR A 288 -11.69 -17.55 -22.92
CA THR A 288 -11.41 -18.85 -22.30
C THR A 288 -9.94 -19.22 -22.51
N THR A 289 -9.39 -19.93 -21.54
CA THR A 289 -7.95 -20.22 -21.46
C THR A 289 -7.65 -21.71 -21.59
N SER A 290 -6.62 -22.07 -22.37
CA SER A 290 -6.12 -23.46 -22.48
C SER A 290 -4.96 -23.78 -21.52
N SER A 291 -4.28 -22.76 -20.98
CA SER A 291 -3.14 -22.89 -20.06
C SER A 291 -3.07 -21.69 -19.11
N GLY A 292 -2.76 -21.90 -17.83
CA GLY A 292 -2.76 -20.83 -16.81
C GLY A 292 -1.90 -19.60 -17.15
N ASN A 293 -1.98 -18.55 -16.33
CA ASN A 293 -1.25 -17.30 -16.52
C ASN A 293 -0.25 -17.08 -15.38
N SER A 294 0.73 -16.21 -15.58
CA SER A 294 1.72 -15.88 -14.57
C SER A 294 2.32 -14.49 -14.78
N GLY A 295 2.95 -13.98 -13.73
CA GLY A 295 3.76 -12.78 -13.78
C GLY A 295 4.85 -12.79 -12.73
N TYR A 296 5.91 -12.05 -13.00
CA TYR A 296 7.09 -11.95 -12.14
C TYR A 296 7.39 -10.50 -11.85
N TYR A 297 7.92 -10.24 -10.67
CA TYR A 297 8.24 -8.89 -10.26
C TYR A 297 9.43 -8.80 -9.32
N LEU A 298 10.02 -7.62 -9.30
CA LEU A 298 11.06 -7.21 -8.37
C LEU A 298 10.71 -5.84 -7.80
N VAL A 299 10.86 -5.69 -6.49
CA VAL A 299 10.71 -4.43 -5.76
C VAL A 299 12.01 -4.12 -5.04
N LEU A 300 12.46 -2.88 -5.12
CA LEU A 300 13.59 -2.36 -4.38
C LEU A 300 13.14 -1.13 -3.59
N ASP A 301 13.46 -1.09 -2.31
CA ASP A 301 13.34 0.08 -1.43
C ASP A 301 14.72 0.33 -0.79
N GLN A 302 15.22 1.56 -0.85
CA GLN A 302 16.50 1.90 -0.24
C GLN A 302 16.49 3.32 0.33
N MET A 303 16.88 3.45 1.61
CA MET A 303 17.22 4.75 2.17
C MET A 303 18.56 5.22 1.58
N LEU A 304 18.57 6.36 0.89
CA LEU A 304 19.77 6.93 0.27
C LEU A 304 20.53 7.86 1.21
N PHE A 305 19.79 8.52 2.11
CA PHE A 305 20.34 9.48 3.05
C PHE A 305 19.48 9.51 4.31
N ARG A 306 20.11 9.66 5.48
CA ARG A 306 19.46 9.87 6.78
C ARG A 306 19.96 11.18 7.37
N GLU A 307 19.04 12.02 7.83
CA GLU A 307 19.43 13.25 8.53
C GLU A 307 20.15 12.92 9.84
N SER A 308 21.21 13.65 10.13
CA SER A 308 21.87 13.59 11.44
C SER A 308 21.12 14.45 12.46
N SER A 309 21.15 14.03 13.72
CA SER A 309 20.63 14.75 14.89
C SER A 309 21.14 16.20 15.01
N ASP A 310 22.29 16.51 14.41
CA ASP A 310 22.99 17.79 14.58
C ASP A 310 22.55 18.86 13.56
N GLY A 311 21.53 18.58 12.74
CA GLY A 311 20.91 19.56 11.84
C GLY A 311 21.81 20.06 10.70
N THR A 312 22.97 19.44 10.48
CA THR A 312 23.87 19.78 9.38
C THR A 312 23.48 18.98 8.14
N LEU A 313 22.93 19.68 7.13
CA LEU A 313 22.55 19.09 5.83
C LEU A 313 23.74 18.55 5.02
N PHE A 314 24.97 18.80 5.46
CA PHE A 314 26.21 18.36 4.82
C PHE A 314 27.25 18.01 5.87
N PRO A 315 28.01 16.90 5.71
CA PRO A 315 29.17 16.65 6.55
C PRO A 315 30.19 17.78 6.32
N SER A 316 30.39 18.61 7.34
CA SER A 316 31.45 19.60 7.35
C SER A 316 32.80 18.87 7.20
N ILE A 317 33.49 19.11 6.10
CA ILE A 317 34.89 18.70 5.93
C ILE A 317 35.70 19.37 7.04
N CYS A 318 36.15 18.60 8.03
CA CYS A 318 36.99 19.09 9.11
C CYS A 318 38.34 19.57 8.56
N CYS A 319 38.56 20.88 8.52
CA CYS A 319 39.83 21.49 8.09
C CYS A 319 40.91 21.55 9.19
N LYS A 320 40.82 20.78 10.29
CA LYS A 320 41.84 20.77 11.35
C LYS A 320 42.16 19.35 11.82
N PRO A 321 43.42 18.89 11.72
CA PRO A 321 43.83 17.53 12.11
C PRO A 321 43.79 17.22 13.62
N THR A 322 43.52 18.21 14.49
CA THR A 322 43.70 18.08 15.93
C THR A 322 42.44 17.77 16.74
N ASP A 323 41.23 17.85 16.15
CA ASP A 323 39.96 17.64 16.86
C ASP A 323 39.31 16.26 16.58
N CYS A 324 40.02 15.34 15.92
CA CYS A 324 39.54 13.99 15.65
C CYS A 324 39.74 13.05 16.85
N THR A 325 39.15 13.37 18.00
CA THR A 325 39.04 12.43 19.11
C THR A 325 37.58 12.31 19.53
N THR A 326 37.07 11.08 19.41
CA THR A 326 35.79 10.56 19.92
C THR A 326 34.51 11.17 19.35
N PHE A 327 34.12 10.72 18.15
CA PHE A 327 32.69 10.63 17.78
C PHE A 327 32.08 9.41 18.48
N THR A 328 31.68 9.59 19.74
CA THR A 328 30.65 8.74 20.35
C THR A 328 29.34 9.48 20.21
N SER A 329 28.73 9.35 19.04
CA SER A 329 27.39 9.89 18.80
C SER A 329 26.38 8.83 19.27
N ASP A 330 26.00 8.89 20.54
CA ASP A 330 24.72 8.35 21.04
C ASP A 330 23.58 9.22 20.47
N THR A 331 23.57 9.39 19.15
CA THR A 331 22.62 10.21 18.42
C THR A 331 21.47 9.32 18.03
N GLU A 332 20.31 9.57 18.63
CA GLU A 332 19.03 8.97 18.21
C GLU A 332 18.92 9.05 16.70
N LYS A 333 18.74 7.89 16.07
CA LYS A 333 18.55 7.83 14.63
C LYS A 333 17.21 8.46 14.30
N LYS A 334 17.27 9.57 13.59
CA LYS A 334 16.08 10.15 12.98
C LYS A 334 15.55 9.25 11.85
N ASP A 335 14.24 9.23 11.71
CA ASP A 335 13.52 8.61 10.61
C ASP A 335 13.45 9.53 9.37
N GLN A 336 13.89 10.79 9.50
CA GLN A 336 14.03 11.76 8.42
C GLN A 336 15.15 11.38 7.44
N GLY A 337 14.94 11.69 6.16
CA GLY A 337 15.91 11.43 5.11
C GLY A 337 15.30 11.15 3.74
N ILE A 338 16.16 10.74 2.81
CA ILE A 338 15.80 10.43 1.42
C ILE A 338 15.69 8.93 1.24
N GLY A 339 14.58 8.48 0.69
CA GLY A 339 14.37 7.12 0.20
C GLY A 339 14.15 7.07 -1.29
N CYS A 340 14.49 5.94 -1.91
CA CYS A 340 14.11 5.63 -3.27
C CYS A 340 13.45 4.27 -3.36
N PHE A 341 12.65 4.09 -4.40
CA PHE A 341 12.12 2.79 -4.76
C PHE A 341 12.21 2.54 -6.27
N ALA A 342 12.13 1.27 -6.64
CA ALA A 342 11.86 0.85 -8.00
C ALA A 342 11.09 -0.46 -8.02
N ARG A 343 10.10 -0.59 -8.91
CA ARG A 343 9.42 -1.86 -9.18
C ARG A 343 9.45 -2.16 -10.67
N VAL A 344 9.66 -3.43 -10.99
CA VAL A 344 9.55 -3.95 -12.36
C VAL A 344 8.65 -5.17 -12.35
N GLY A 345 7.73 -5.23 -13.32
CA GLY A 345 6.81 -6.35 -13.52
C GLY A 345 6.85 -6.81 -14.96
N CYS A 346 6.94 -8.12 -15.16
CA CYS A 346 6.96 -8.75 -16.48
C CYS A 346 5.95 -9.89 -16.54
N THR A 347 5.19 -9.97 -17.64
CA THR A 347 4.21 -11.04 -17.87
C THR A 347 4.31 -11.58 -19.30
N PRO A 348 3.88 -12.83 -19.57
CA PRO A 348 3.89 -13.38 -20.93
C PRO A 348 3.03 -12.56 -21.92
N PRO A 349 3.60 -12.05 -23.02
CA PRO A 349 2.89 -11.18 -23.98
C PRO A 349 1.93 -11.95 -24.90
N ASP A 350 1.75 -13.25 -24.74
CA ASP A 350 0.78 -14.01 -25.53
C ASP A 350 -0.63 -13.97 -24.95
N ARG A 351 -0.78 -13.67 -23.64
CA ARG A 351 -2.03 -13.77 -22.86
C ARG A 351 -2.29 -12.62 -21.86
N ASN A 352 -1.42 -11.60 -21.83
CA ASN A 352 -1.52 -10.48 -20.88
C ASN A 352 -1.74 -9.15 -21.59
N ALA A 353 -2.54 -8.30 -20.96
CA ALA A 353 -2.84 -6.94 -21.41
C ALA A 353 -1.64 -6.00 -21.21
N VAL A 354 -0.93 -6.13 -20.09
CA VAL A 354 0.28 -5.38 -19.77
C VAL A 354 1.46 -6.35 -19.69
N ASP A 355 2.35 -6.32 -20.68
CA ASP A 355 3.51 -7.22 -20.76
C ASP A 355 4.71 -6.73 -19.93
N PHE A 356 4.81 -5.40 -19.75
CA PHE A 356 5.89 -4.76 -19.00
C PHE A 356 5.39 -3.56 -18.20
N TYR A 357 5.88 -3.47 -16.97
CA TYR A 357 5.64 -2.35 -16.06
C TYR A 357 6.93 -1.95 -15.35
N PHE A 358 7.13 -0.65 -15.17
CA PHE A 358 8.21 -0.09 -14.38
C PHE A 358 7.74 1.15 -13.61
N ASP A 359 8.13 1.25 -12.35
CA ASP A 359 8.04 2.50 -11.58
C ASP A 359 9.29 2.76 -10.75
N THR A 360 9.47 4.03 -10.39
CA THR A 360 10.51 4.48 -9.49
C THR A 360 10.16 5.85 -8.93
N GLY A 361 10.77 6.23 -7.83
CA GLY A 361 10.64 7.57 -7.28
C GLY A 361 11.58 7.83 -6.11
N LEU A 362 11.52 9.07 -5.65
CA LEU A 362 12.23 9.57 -4.49
C LEU A 362 11.23 10.15 -3.50
N THR A 363 11.47 9.90 -2.22
CA THR A 363 10.74 10.54 -1.13
C THR A 363 11.74 11.19 -0.17
N TYR A 364 11.32 12.29 0.45
CA TYR A 364 12.08 12.94 1.52
C TYR A 364 11.14 13.18 2.70
N LYS A 365 11.39 12.49 3.82
CA LYS A 365 10.70 12.73 5.08
C LYS A 365 11.43 13.80 5.90
N GLY A 366 10.69 14.83 6.31
CA GLY A 366 11.18 15.89 7.19
C GLY A 366 11.98 16.99 6.52
N LEU A 367 11.80 17.21 5.20
CA LEU A 367 12.57 18.20 4.43
C LEU A 367 12.41 19.64 4.94
N ILE A 368 11.23 20.00 5.44
CA ILE A 368 10.93 21.37 5.89
C ILE A 368 11.20 21.49 7.40
N PRO A 369 12.01 22.46 7.86
CA PRO A 369 12.28 22.63 9.28
C PRO A 369 11.00 22.75 10.12
N LYS A 370 10.95 22.03 11.25
CA LYS A 370 9.79 21.93 12.16
C LYS A 370 8.62 21.11 11.62
N ARG A 371 8.76 20.50 10.46
CA ARG A 371 7.76 19.62 9.84
C ARG A 371 8.36 18.23 9.63
N ASP A 372 8.91 17.70 10.72
CA ASP A 372 9.76 16.50 10.71
C ASP A 372 9.01 15.23 10.24
N ASN A 373 7.67 15.23 10.33
CA ASN A 373 6.81 14.14 9.87
C ASN A 373 6.28 14.32 8.44
N ASP A 374 6.38 15.51 7.85
CA ASP A 374 5.91 15.76 6.50
C ASP A 374 6.80 15.05 5.48
N THR A 375 6.21 14.55 4.39
CA THR A 375 6.95 13.83 3.35
C THR A 375 6.65 14.39 1.96
N VAL A 376 7.69 14.71 1.19
CA VAL A 376 7.58 15.10 -0.22
C VAL A 376 8.02 13.97 -1.12
N GLY A 377 7.38 13.82 -2.28
CA GLY A 377 7.68 12.76 -3.24
C GLY A 377 7.66 13.22 -4.68
N LEU A 378 8.52 12.60 -5.49
CA LEU A 378 8.47 12.63 -6.95
C LEU A 378 8.58 11.20 -7.48
N ALA A 379 7.66 10.79 -8.35
CA ALA A 379 7.67 9.46 -8.93
C ALA A 379 7.35 9.44 -10.42
N PHE A 380 7.76 8.36 -11.05
CA PHE A 380 7.51 8.03 -12.44
C PHE A 380 7.04 6.58 -12.53
N CYS A 381 6.02 6.33 -13.35
CA CYS A 381 5.69 4.97 -13.77
C CYS A 381 5.40 4.89 -15.27
N CYS A 382 5.60 3.71 -15.82
CA CYS A 382 5.38 3.39 -17.22
C CYS A 382 4.83 1.97 -17.33
N ALA A 383 3.74 1.82 -18.08
CA ALA A 383 3.15 0.54 -18.40
C ALA A 383 3.00 0.42 -19.91
N LYS A 384 3.45 -0.71 -20.45
CA LYS A 384 3.31 -1.03 -21.86
C LYS A 384 2.14 -2.00 -22.04
N THR A 385 1.19 -1.60 -22.89
CA THR A 385 0.10 -2.48 -23.28
C THR A 385 0.51 -3.36 -24.45
N ASN A 386 -0.07 -4.55 -24.49
CA ASN A 386 0.10 -5.49 -25.56
C ASN A 386 -0.69 -5.05 -26.80
N SER A 387 -0.07 -5.13 -27.98
CA SER A 387 -0.74 -4.86 -29.26
C SER A 387 -2.02 -5.67 -29.52
N LYS A 388 -2.17 -6.84 -28.88
CA LYS A 388 -3.37 -7.68 -28.96
C LYS A 388 -4.48 -7.24 -28.00
N TRP A 389 -4.16 -6.41 -27.01
CA TRP A 389 -5.13 -5.95 -26.04
C TRP A 389 -6.05 -4.91 -26.67
N GLN A 390 -7.35 -5.15 -26.57
CA GLN A 390 -8.38 -4.20 -26.94
C GLN A 390 -9.12 -3.82 -25.67
N ARG A 391 -9.12 -2.52 -25.35
CA ARG A 391 -9.91 -2.03 -24.21
C ARG A 391 -11.38 -2.27 -24.53
N PRO A 392 -12.16 -2.90 -23.63
CA PRO A 392 -13.61 -2.96 -23.77
C PRO A 392 -14.15 -1.51 -23.68
N SER A 393 -14.54 -0.93 -24.81
CA SER A 393 -15.13 0.40 -24.89
C SER A 393 -16.44 0.32 -25.69
N PRO A 394 -17.53 0.97 -25.25
CA PRO A 394 -18.74 1.10 -26.05
C PRO A 394 -18.51 1.89 -27.35
N ASP A 395 -17.45 2.70 -27.41
CA ASP A 395 -16.93 3.32 -28.63
C ASP A 395 -15.69 2.52 -29.09
N ALA A 396 -15.95 1.51 -29.92
CA ALA A 396 -15.12 0.31 -30.11
C ALA A 396 -14.08 0.39 -31.24
N ASP A 397 -13.30 1.47 -31.37
CA ASP A 397 -12.42 1.62 -32.57
C ASP A 397 -10.94 1.92 -32.34
N PHE A 398 -10.39 1.83 -31.12
CA PHE A 398 -8.97 2.15 -30.91
C PHE A 398 -8.21 1.04 -30.15
N PRO A 399 -7.31 0.29 -30.83
CA PRO A 399 -6.41 -0.62 -30.13
C PRO A 399 -5.50 0.20 -29.23
N ALA A 400 -5.49 -0.14 -27.94
CA ALA A 400 -4.53 0.43 -26.99
C ALA A 400 -3.18 -0.26 -27.22
N ASN A 401 -2.48 0.18 -28.25
CA ASN A 401 -1.17 -0.32 -28.64
C ASN A 401 -0.12 0.77 -28.34
N GLY A 402 0.27 0.88 -27.07
CA GLY A 402 1.15 1.96 -26.63
C GLY A 402 1.68 1.77 -25.22
N SER A 403 2.28 2.83 -24.71
CA SER A 403 2.68 2.92 -23.31
C SER A 403 2.02 4.14 -22.70
N GLU A 404 1.46 3.95 -21.52
CA GLU A 404 1.02 5.06 -20.67
C GLU A 404 2.11 5.33 -19.64
N MET A 405 2.35 6.60 -19.34
CA MET A 405 3.31 7.01 -18.33
C MET A 405 2.69 8.05 -17.41
N VAL A 406 3.13 8.07 -16.16
CA VAL A 406 2.72 9.09 -15.18
C VAL A 406 3.95 9.68 -14.52
N LEU A 407 3.93 10.99 -14.37
CA LEU A 407 4.77 11.72 -13.42
C LEU A 407 3.88 12.21 -12.28
N GLU A 408 4.25 11.92 -11.04
CA GLU A 408 3.53 12.37 -9.85
C GLU A 408 4.45 13.16 -8.93
N ALA A 409 3.94 14.28 -8.43
CA ALA A 409 4.58 15.12 -7.42
C ALA A 409 3.61 15.38 -6.28
N THR A 410 4.02 15.08 -5.05
CA THR A 410 3.12 15.09 -3.90
C THR A 410 3.81 15.62 -2.64
N TYR A 411 3.05 16.23 -1.74
CA TYR A 411 3.54 16.68 -0.43
C TYR A 411 2.51 16.31 0.63
N GLN A 412 2.81 15.36 1.51
CA GLN A 412 1.95 14.98 2.62
C GLN A 412 2.34 15.77 3.87
N ALA A 413 1.43 16.64 4.31
CA ALA A 413 1.52 17.39 5.55
C ALA A 413 0.83 16.62 6.68
N GLU A 414 1.56 16.24 7.73
CA GLU A 414 0.98 15.67 8.94
C GLU A 414 0.60 16.82 9.89
N LEU A 415 -0.68 17.18 9.92
CA LEU A 415 -1.16 18.30 10.73
C LEU A 415 -1.34 17.89 12.19
N ALA A 416 -1.78 16.66 12.41
CA ALA A 416 -1.89 15.97 13.69
C ALA A 416 -1.72 14.45 13.42
N PRO A 417 -1.44 13.62 14.43
CA PRO A 417 -1.35 12.17 14.22
C PRO A 417 -2.60 11.54 13.58
N TRP A 418 -3.77 12.17 13.75
CA TRP A 418 -5.04 11.75 13.14
C TRP A 418 -5.42 12.48 11.86
N MET A 419 -4.62 13.45 11.37
CA MET A 419 -4.97 14.27 10.20
C MET A 419 -3.79 14.53 9.28
N THR A 420 -3.94 14.14 8.02
CA THR A 420 -3.01 14.50 6.95
C THR A 420 -3.71 15.24 5.83
N ILE A 421 -2.97 16.15 5.19
CA ILE A 421 -3.37 16.85 3.97
C ILE A 421 -2.27 16.67 2.94
N GLN A 422 -2.62 16.20 1.75
CA GLN A 422 -1.68 15.85 0.70
C GLN A 422 -2.10 16.46 -0.64
N PRO A 423 -1.67 17.68 -0.97
CA PRO A 423 -1.70 18.19 -2.33
C PRO A 423 -0.90 17.31 -3.28
N ASP A 424 -1.43 17.16 -4.49
CA ASP A 424 -0.93 16.22 -5.49
C ASP A 424 -1.03 16.79 -6.91
N ILE A 425 -0.04 16.49 -7.75
CA ILE A 425 -0.02 16.85 -9.17
C ILE A 425 0.42 15.63 -9.97
N GLN A 426 -0.39 15.25 -10.96
CA GLN A 426 -0.11 14.15 -11.87
C GLN A 426 -0.14 14.62 -13.31
N TYR A 427 0.90 14.27 -14.07
CA TYR A 427 0.94 14.46 -15.52
C TYR A 427 0.91 13.10 -16.21
N ILE A 428 -0.16 12.86 -16.97
CA ILE A 428 -0.47 11.59 -17.61
C ILE A 428 -0.12 11.69 -19.09
N ILE A 429 0.78 10.83 -19.55
CA ILE A 429 1.29 10.81 -20.92
C ILE A 429 0.69 9.60 -21.65
N ASN A 430 0.10 9.86 -22.82
CA ASN A 430 -0.67 8.89 -23.61
C ASN A 430 -1.74 8.14 -22.79
N PRO A 431 -2.73 8.83 -22.19
CA PRO A 431 -3.83 8.17 -21.47
C PRO A 431 -4.45 7.01 -22.27
N GLY A 432 -4.65 5.88 -21.61
CA GLY A 432 -5.17 4.65 -22.20
C GLY A 432 -4.16 3.89 -23.05
N GLY A 433 -2.90 4.33 -23.12
CA GLY A 433 -1.94 3.88 -24.14
C GLY A 433 -2.33 4.32 -25.55
N GLN A 434 -3.09 5.42 -25.67
CA GLN A 434 -3.67 5.90 -26.91
C GLN A 434 -3.06 7.24 -27.32
N SER A 435 -2.83 7.43 -28.63
CA SER A 435 -2.39 8.70 -29.19
C SER A 435 -3.55 9.65 -29.52
N SER A 436 -4.80 9.17 -29.46
CA SER A 436 -6.01 9.96 -29.72
C SER A 436 -6.47 10.78 -28.52
N ILE A 437 -5.97 10.46 -27.32
CA ILE A 437 -6.28 11.19 -26.09
C ILE A 437 -5.07 12.07 -25.75
N ASP A 438 -5.30 13.37 -25.63
CA ASP A 438 -4.26 14.33 -25.25
C ASP A 438 -3.74 14.03 -23.84
N ASN A 439 -2.44 14.27 -23.62
CA ASN A 439 -1.83 14.19 -22.29
C ASN A 439 -2.60 15.04 -21.27
N ALA A 440 -2.78 14.52 -20.07
CA ALA A 440 -3.59 15.18 -19.05
C ALA A 440 -2.76 15.76 -17.90
N LEU A 441 -3.16 16.92 -17.41
CA LEU A 441 -2.61 17.51 -16.17
C LEU A 441 -3.71 17.53 -15.11
N VAL A 442 -3.51 16.73 -14.07
CA VAL A 442 -4.44 16.58 -12.96
C VAL A 442 -3.80 17.18 -11.72
N ILE A 443 -4.56 18.00 -11.01
CA ILE A 443 -4.20 18.51 -9.69
C ILE A 443 -5.21 17.99 -8.69
N GLY A 444 -4.79 17.71 -7.47
CA GLY A 444 -5.69 17.26 -6.44
C GLY A 444 -5.19 17.53 -5.03
N CYS A 445 -6.04 17.16 -4.09
CA CYS A 445 -5.70 17.14 -2.69
C CYS A 445 -6.43 15.98 -2.02
N ARG A 446 -5.67 15.17 -1.28
CA ARG A 446 -6.19 14.15 -0.38
C ARG A 446 -6.20 14.68 1.05
N ALA A 447 -7.25 14.40 1.79
CA ALA A 447 -7.35 14.59 3.22
C ALA A 447 -7.69 13.26 3.87
N SER A 448 -6.92 12.86 4.88
CA SER A 448 -7.17 11.64 5.63
C SER A 448 -7.39 11.96 7.10
N ILE A 449 -8.41 11.35 7.70
CA ILE A 449 -8.82 11.56 9.09
C ILE A 449 -8.96 10.20 9.77
N LEU A 450 -8.36 10.04 10.95
CA LEU A 450 -8.53 8.88 11.82
C LEU A 450 -9.47 9.20 12.98
N PHE A 451 -10.51 8.40 13.15
CA PHE A 451 -11.53 8.58 14.18
C PHE A 451 -11.17 7.92 15.50
#